data_AF-A0A1N7Q1U9-F1
#
_entry.id   AF-A0A1N7Q1U9-F1
#
_cell.length_a   1.000
_cell.length_b   1.000
_cell.length_c   1.000
_cell.angle_alpha   90.00
_cell.angle_beta   90.00
_cell.angle_gamma   90.00
#
_symmetry.space_group_name_H-M   'P 1'
#
loop_
_entity.id
_entity.type
_entity.pdbx_description
1 polymer ?
#
loop_
_entity_poly.entity_id
_entity_poly.type
_entity_poly.pdbx_seq_one_letter_code
_entity_poly.pdbx_strand_id
1 'polypeptide(L)'
;MSLMIVWPKGFLQTPKKQSWTGSPFETRAIFSPEVGAPLYRARTTAEAWTFRGIFPLADEAERAAFWAFWAETYRGVLDFLWRDPADGKVRRWKFAAQEPVSETNITGLHWDISVQVIRLPSTPWWAWLMPEGPLVAPLAAYDIARGLFHNGTAQIGQTAAIGDPLAPGLAMAHGLCDVRIVFANGTVSTLFAVDLSAGWWPEAASYADISGIGIFEAGALGAAPPPSYAVLTIGDAVVVNAAGAAYVLEQA
;
A
#
# COMPACT_ATOMS: atom_id res chain seq x y z
N MET A 1 -12.04 -8.37 5.85
CA MET A 1 -12.23 -7.37 4.77
C MET A 1 -11.12 -6.34 4.94
N SER A 2 -10.31 -6.14 3.91
CA SER A 2 -9.19 -5.18 3.93
C SER A 2 -9.69 -3.74 3.93
N LEU A 3 -8.85 -2.80 4.39
CA LEU A 3 -9.18 -1.38 4.43
C LEU A 3 -9.44 -0.76 3.05
N MET A 4 -8.88 -1.34 1.99
CA MET A 4 -9.08 -0.89 0.62
C MET A 4 -8.68 -2.01 -0.35
N ILE A 5 -9.27 -1.99 -1.55
CA ILE A 5 -8.85 -2.85 -2.67
C ILE A 5 -7.42 -2.48 -3.06
N VAL A 6 -6.62 -3.48 -3.41
CA VAL A 6 -5.20 -3.32 -3.71
C VAL A 6 -4.89 -3.90 -5.09
N TRP A 7 -3.95 -3.29 -5.81
CA TRP A 7 -3.45 -3.81 -7.07
C TRP A 7 -3.06 -5.29 -6.92
N PRO A 8 -3.49 -6.16 -7.85
CA PRO A 8 -3.45 -7.60 -7.64
C PRO A 8 -2.00 -8.09 -7.57
N LYS A 9 -1.66 -8.81 -6.49
CA LYS A 9 -0.32 -9.40 -6.29
C LYS A 9 0.06 -10.41 -7.38
N GLY A 10 -0.93 -11.12 -7.92
CA GLY A 10 -0.75 -12.09 -9.00
C GLY A 10 -0.59 -11.47 -10.39
N PHE A 11 -0.56 -10.14 -10.49
CA PHE A 11 -0.32 -9.43 -11.74
C PHE A 11 1.01 -8.68 -11.70
N LEU A 12 1.46 -8.24 -12.87
CA LEU A 12 2.63 -7.41 -13.06
C LEU A 12 2.50 -6.11 -12.23
N GLN A 13 3.53 -5.81 -11.44
CA GLN A 13 3.53 -4.68 -10.50
C GLN A 13 3.97 -3.37 -11.14
N THR A 14 4.74 -3.44 -12.24
CA THR A 14 5.34 -2.28 -12.90
C THR A 14 5.10 -2.34 -14.40
N PRO A 15 4.67 -1.24 -15.04
CA PRO A 15 4.57 -1.15 -16.50
C PRO A 15 5.92 -1.33 -17.20
N LYS A 16 5.90 -1.60 -18.52
CA LYS A 16 7.10 -1.60 -19.36
C LYS A 16 7.83 -0.26 -19.22
N LYS A 17 9.17 -0.31 -19.22
CA LYS A 17 10.00 0.88 -19.24
C LYS A 17 9.57 1.81 -20.39
N GLN A 18 9.54 3.12 -20.15
CA GLN A 18 9.11 4.16 -21.10
C GLN A 18 7.62 4.11 -21.52
N SER A 19 6.81 3.15 -21.05
CA SER A 19 5.37 3.14 -21.33
C SER A 19 4.56 3.97 -20.35
N TRP A 20 5.09 4.19 -19.14
CA TRP A 20 4.41 4.95 -18.09
C TRP A 20 4.53 6.44 -18.35
N THR A 21 3.42 7.04 -18.77
CA THR A 21 3.33 8.47 -19.11
C THR A 21 2.19 9.11 -18.32
N GLY A 22 2.39 10.35 -17.89
CA GLY A 22 1.42 11.08 -17.08
C GLY A 22 1.22 12.50 -17.58
N SER A 23 0.00 13.00 -17.45
CA SER A 23 -0.33 14.39 -17.71
C SER A 23 -1.21 14.96 -16.60
N PRO A 24 -1.10 16.27 -16.30
CA PRO A 24 -2.00 16.93 -15.39
C PRO A 24 -3.45 16.79 -15.88
N PHE A 25 -4.34 16.46 -14.95
CA PHE A 25 -5.78 16.38 -15.17
C PHE A 25 -6.46 17.47 -14.35
N GLU A 26 -7.07 18.43 -15.04
CA GLU A 26 -7.82 19.51 -14.40
C GLU A 26 -9.31 19.39 -14.74
N THR A 27 -10.15 19.38 -13.71
CA THR A 27 -11.61 19.47 -13.91
C THR A 27 -12.07 20.91 -13.69
N ARG A 28 -12.60 21.53 -14.74
CA ARG A 28 -13.17 22.88 -14.68
C ARG A 28 -14.69 22.84 -14.80
N ALA A 29 -15.37 23.64 -13.99
CA ALA A 29 -16.73 24.05 -14.25
C ALA A 29 -16.68 25.18 -15.29
N ILE A 30 -17.43 25.01 -16.38
CA ILE A 30 -17.54 25.98 -17.46
C ILE A 30 -18.95 26.55 -17.39
N PHE A 31 -19.05 27.87 -17.29
CA PHE A 31 -20.29 28.60 -17.45
C PHE A 31 -20.19 29.44 -18.72
N SER A 32 -20.99 29.10 -19.73
CA SER A 32 -21.02 29.76 -21.04
C SER A 32 -22.32 30.55 -21.17
N PRO A 33 -22.36 31.85 -20.82
CA PRO A 33 -23.56 32.66 -20.96
C PRO A 33 -23.89 32.91 -22.45
N GLU A 34 -25.16 33.17 -22.76
CA GLU A 34 -25.60 33.51 -24.14
C GLU A 34 -24.97 34.81 -24.66
N VAL A 35 -24.61 35.72 -23.76
CA VAL A 35 -23.92 36.98 -24.07
C VAL A 35 -22.72 37.13 -23.13
N GLY A 36 -21.53 37.31 -23.69
CA GLY A 36 -20.28 37.56 -22.95
C GLY A 36 -19.27 36.41 -23.00
N ALA A 37 -18.15 36.58 -22.29
CA ALA A 37 -17.08 35.59 -22.25
C ALA A 37 -17.42 34.43 -21.30
N PRO A 38 -17.00 33.18 -21.63
CA PRO A 38 -17.15 32.05 -20.71
C PRO A 38 -16.38 32.24 -19.40
N LEU A 39 -16.96 31.79 -18.30
CA LEU A 39 -16.32 31.73 -16.99
C LEU A 39 -15.85 30.31 -16.69
N TYR A 40 -14.60 30.19 -16.24
CA TYR A 40 -13.96 28.93 -15.87
C TYR A 40 -13.62 28.92 -14.39
N ARG A 41 -14.05 27.89 -13.66
CA ARG A 41 -13.67 27.68 -12.25
C ARG A 41 -13.17 26.27 -12.03
N ALA A 42 -12.02 26.12 -11.38
CA ALA A 42 -11.53 24.81 -10.98
C ALA A 42 -12.53 24.16 -10.00
N ARG A 43 -12.88 22.90 -10.22
CA ARG A 43 -13.78 22.15 -9.31
C ARG A 43 -13.05 21.61 -8.09
N THR A 44 -11.75 21.47 -8.18
CA THR A 44 -10.86 20.96 -7.14
C THR A 44 -9.65 21.87 -7.05
N THR A 45 -9.19 22.12 -5.83
CA THR A 45 -7.89 22.76 -5.57
C THR A 45 -6.74 21.76 -5.59
N ALA A 46 -7.06 20.48 -5.38
CA ALA A 46 -6.08 19.41 -5.40
C ALA A 46 -5.77 19.00 -6.83
N GLU A 47 -4.48 18.92 -7.14
CA GLU A 47 -3.96 18.51 -8.44
C GLU A 47 -4.17 17.01 -8.64
N ALA A 48 -4.80 16.65 -9.75
CA ALA A 48 -4.95 15.26 -10.18
C ALA A 48 -4.10 15.03 -11.43
N TRP A 49 -3.65 13.79 -11.62
CA TRP A 49 -2.84 13.39 -12.76
C TRP A 49 -3.46 12.16 -13.40
N THR A 50 -3.60 12.17 -14.72
CA THR A 50 -3.93 10.95 -15.47
C THR A 50 -2.63 10.30 -15.92
N PHE A 51 -2.56 8.98 -15.81
CA PHE A 51 -1.44 8.17 -16.27
C PHE A 51 -1.94 7.08 -17.19
N ARG A 52 -1.09 6.70 -18.13
CA ARG A 52 -1.29 5.55 -19.01
C ARG A 52 -0.01 4.71 -19.00
N GLY A 53 -0.18 3.39 -19.00
CA GLY A 53 0.91 2.42 -19.04
C GLY A 53 0.55 1.16 -19.79
N ILE A 54 1.56 0.49 -20.33
CA ILE A 54 1.45 -0.84 -20.93
C ILE A 54 2.30 -1.78 -20.08
N PHE A 55 1.73 -2.89 -19.61
CA PHE A 55 2.47 -3.87 -18.83
C PHE A 55 3.31 -4.80 -19.71
N PRO A 56 4.33 -5.47 -19.16
CA PRO A 56 4.95 -6.63 -19.80
C PRO A 56 3.91 -7.64 -20.30
N LEU A 57 4.32 -8.53 -21.20
CA LEU A 57 3.41 -9.57 -21.70
C LEU A 57 2.94 -10.42 -20.53
N ALA A 58 1.63 -10.37 -20.26
CA ALA A 58 1.00 -11.13 -19.20
C ALA A 58 0.72 -12.54 -19.69
N ASP A 59 0.96 -13.54 -18.84
CA ASP A 59 0.49 -14.91 -19.07
C ASP A 59 -1.00 -15.09 -18.70
N GLU A 60 -1.51 -16.32 -18.81
CA GLU A 60 -2.93 -16.60 -18.53
C GLU A 60 -3.30 -16.38 -17.06
N ALA A 61 -2.41 -16.73 -16.14
CA ALA A 61 -2.66 -16.60 -14.70
C ALA A 61 -2.64 -15.12 -14.27
N GLU A 62 -1.67 -14.35 -14.78
CA GLU A 62 -1.56 -12.92 -14.57
C GLU A 62 -2.77 -12.18 -15.16
N ARG A 63 -3.16 -12.54 -16.39
CA ARG A 63 -4.37 -12.01 -17.03
C ARG A 63 -5.61 -12.30 -16.20
N ALA A 64 -5.78 -13.54 -15.73
CA ALA A 64 -6.92 -13.91 -14.89
C ALA A 64 -6.93 -13.13 -13.57
N ALA A 65 -5.78 -12.95 -12.93
CA ALA A 65 -5.65 -12.16 -11.70
C ALA A 65 -6.04 -10.69 -11.92
N PHE A 66 -5.63 -10.08 -13.04
CA PHE A 66 -6.00 -8.72 -13.39
C PHE A 66 -7.51 -8.57 -13.63
N TRP A 67 -8.14 -9.48 -14.39
CA TRP A 67 -9.58 -9.40 -14.65
C TRP A 67 -10.45 -9.68 -13.42
N ALA A 68 -9.98 -10.53 -12.49
CA ALA A 68 -10.63 -10.73 -11.20
C ALA A 68 -10.61 -9.43 -10.36
N PHE A 69 -9.46 -8.78 -10.28
CA PHE A 69 -9.32 -7.46 -9.64
C PHE A 69 -10.15 -6.37 -10.34
N TRP A 70 -10.19 -6.36 -11.67
CA TRP A 70 -11.03 -5.43 -12.42
C TRP A 70 -12.51 -5.60 -12.05
N ALA A 71 -12.98 -6.85 -11.89
CA ALA A 71 -14.33 -7.12 -11.41
C ALA A 71 -14.54 -6.64 -9.96
N GLU A 72 -13.57 -6.86 -9.07
CA GLU A 72 -13.61 -6.44 -7.66
C GLU A 72 -13.73 -4.91 -7.52
N THR A 73 -13.06 -4.14 -8.38
CA THR A 73 -13.18 -2.67 -8.43
C THR A 73 -14.51 -2.18 -9.03
N TYR A 74 -15.48 -3.07 -9.22
CA TYR A 74 -16.71 -2.83 -9.99
C TYR A 74 -16.41 -2.22 -11.37
N ARG A 75 -15.41 -2.78 -12.07
CA ARG A 75 -14.96 -2.31 -13.38
C ARG A 75 -14.54 -0.85 -13.36
N GLY A 76 -13.72 -0.49 -12.37
CA GLY A 76 -13.10 0.84 -12.26
C GLY A 76 -13.93 1.91 -11.54
N VAL A 77 -15.08 1.54 -10.98
CA VAL A 77 -15.91 2.46 -10.17
C VAL A 77 -15.26 2.73 -8.82
N LEU A 78 -14.66 1.72 -8.19
CA LEU A 78 -13.97 1.85 -6.90
C LEU A 78 -12.52 2.28 -7.08
N ASP A 79 -12.01 2.91 -6.03
CA ASP A 79 -10.63 3.31 -5.93
C ASP A 79 -9.82 2.18 -5.30
N PHE A 80 -8.51 2.14 -5.58
CA PHE A 80 -7.62 1.10 -5.12
C PHE A 80 -6.25 1.65 -4.75
N LEU A 81 -5.45 0.83 -4.07
CA LEU A 81 -4.04 1.11 -3.80
C LEU A 81 -3.12 0.53 -4.84
N TRP A 82 -2.11 1.31 -5.21
CA TRP A 82 -1.00 0.83 -6.02
C TRP A 82 0.24 1.66 -5.72
N ARG A 83 1.42 1.05 -5.83
CA ARG A 83 2.69 1.77 -5.80
C ARG A 83 2.83 2.53 -7.10
N ASP A 84 3.04 3.83 -7.01
CA ASP A 84 3.32 4.66 -8.17
C ASP A 84 4.60 4.14 -8.85
N PRO A 85 4.54 3.69 -10.12
CA PRO A 85 5.71 3.17 -10.82
C PRO A 85 6.86 4.17 -10.94
N ALA A 86 6.60 5.47 -10.79
CA ALA A 86 7.60 6.51 -10.90
C ALA A 86 8.46 6.67 -9.63
N ASP A 87 7.87 6.56 -8.44
CA ASP A 87 8.54 6.85 -7.16
C ASP A 87 8.42 5.74 -6.09
N GLY A 88 7.71 4.65 -6.40
CA GLY A 88 7.51 3.50 -5.51
C GLY A 88 6.58 3.77 -4.32
N LYS A 89 6.02 4.99 -4.20
CA LYS A 89 5.16 5.34 -3.07
C LYS A 89 3.76 4.77 -3.26
N VAL A 90 3.17 4.28 -2.18
CA VAL A 90 1.78 3.85 -2.19
C VAL A 90 0.88 5.07 -2.33
N ARG A 91 -0.02 5.02 -3.33
CA ARG A 91 -0.99 6.08 -3.59
C ARG A 91 -2.36 5.48 -3.86
N ARG A 92 -3.39 6.32 -3.76
CA ARG A 92 -4.75 5.98 -4.16
C ARG A 92 -4.93 6.26 -5.64
N TRP A 93 -5.46 5.27 -6.35
CA TRP A 93 -5.68 5.31 -7.79
C TRP A 93 -7.14 5.02 -8.08
N LYS A 94 -7.58 5.50 -9.24
CA LYS A 94 -8.86 5.15 -9.84
C LYS A 94 -8.63 4.89 -11.31
N PHE A 95 -9.40 4.01 -11.92
CA PHE A 95 -9.38 3.88 -13.37
C PHE A 95 -10.01 5.10 -14.05
N ALA A 96 -9.51 5.46 -15.23
CA ALA A 96 -10.09 6.55 -16.02
C ALA A 96 -11.50 6.19 -16.53
N ALA A 97 -12.35 7.18 -16.76
CA ALA A 97 -13.73 6.90 -17.18
C ALA A 97 -13.84 6.40 -18.63
N GLN A 98 -12.93 6.85 -19.51
CA GLN A 98 -12.91 6.49 -20.93
C GLN A 98 -11.77 5.52 -21.18
N GLU A 99 -12.10 4.36 -21.75
CA GLU A 99 -11.14 3.31 -22.13
C GLU A 99 -10.09 3.01 -21.04
N PRO A 100 -10.51 2.69 -19.80
CA PRO A 100 -9.59 2.50 -18.67
C PRO A 100 -8.62 1.34 -18.85
N VAL A 101 -9.00 0.35 -19.65
CA VAL A 101 -8.28 -0.89 -19.84
C VAL A 101 -8.44 -1.29 -21.30
N SER A 102 -7.34 -1.71 -21.92
CA SER A 102 -7.38 -2.45 -23.17
C SER A 102 -6.49 -3.69 -23.07
N GLU A 103 -6.89 -4.73 -23.81
CA GLU A 103 -6.16 -5.99 -23.90
C GLU A 103 -5.96 -6.31 -25.38
N THR A 104 -4.76 -6.77 -25.75
CA THR A 104 -4.46 -7.31 -27.08
C THR A 104 -3.82 -8.67 -26.95
N ASN A 105 -4.40 -9.69 -27.59
CA ASN A 105 -3.81 -11.03 -27.66
C ASN A 105 -2.68 -11.05 -28.70
N ILE A 106 -1.46 -11.39 -28.28
CA ILE A 106 -0.27 -11.36 -29.15
C ILE A 106 0.04 -12.75 -29.71
N THR A 107 0.03 -13.79 -28.87
CA THR A 107 0.50 -15.14 -29.24
C THR A 107 -0.45 -16.27 -28.82
N GLY A 108 -1.69 -15.96 -28.44
CA GLY A 108 -2.66 -16.93 -27.89
C GLY A 108 -2.45 -17.25 -26.41
N LEU A 109 -1.19 -17.19 -25.96
CA LEU A 109 -0.75 -17.48 -24.58
C LEU A 109 -0.28 -16.23 -23.82
N HIS A 110 -0.11 -15.10 -24.52
CA HIS A 110 0.38 -13.86 -23.94
C HIS A 110 -0.46 -12.68 -24.40
N TRP A 111 -0.70 -11.76 -23.46
CA TRP A 111 -1.53 -10.59 -23.66
C TRP A 111 -0.78 -9.32 -23.29
N ASP A 112 -0.92 -8.30 -24.14
CA ASP A 112 -0.55 -6.94 -23.77
C ASP A 112 -1.75 -6.27 -23.11
N ILE A 113 -1.60 -5.93 -21.83
CA ILE A 113 -2.60 -5.20 -21.05
C ILE A 113 -2.12 -3.76 -20.88
N SER A 114 -2.95 -2.82 -21.30
CA SER A 114 -2.73 -1.39 -21.06
C SER A 114 -3.80 -0.85 -20.12
N VAL A 115 -3.40 0.09 -19.26
CA VAL A 115 -4.32 0.74 -18.33
C VAL A 115 -4.17 2.24 -18.39
N GLN A 116 -5.28 2.92 -18.13
CA GLN A 116 -5.35 4.34 -17.91
C GLN A 116 -5.98 4.60 -16.54
N VAL A 117 -5.23 5.28 -15.68
CA VAL A 117 -5.59 5.51 -14.28
C VAL A 117 -5.40 6.98 -13.90
N ILE A 118 -6.13 7.43 -12.90
CA ILE A 118 -6.06 8.75 -12.32
C ILE A 118 -5.44 8.59 -10.93
N ARG A 119 -4.35 9.31 -10.69
CA ARG A 119 -3.74 9.42 -9.38
C ARG A 119 -4.55 10.40 -8.55
N LEU A 120 -5.15 9.92 -7.46
CA LEU A 120 -5.90 10.77 -6.56
C LEU A 120 -4.94 11.52 -5.62
N PRO A 121 -5.30 12.75 -5.20
CA PRO A 121 -4.40 13.61 -4.42
C PRO A 121 -4.21 13.15 -2.97
N SER A 122 -4.94 12.12 -2.52
CA SER A 122 -4.85 11.60 -1.16
C SER A 122 -4.04 10.31 -1.11
N THR A 123 -3.15 10.25 -0.13
CA THR A 123 -2.55 9.00 0.33
C THR A 123 -3.29 8.59 1.60
N PRO A 124 -3.72 7.32 1.76
CA PRO A 124 -4.30 6.88 3.02
C PRO A 124 -3.33 7.13 4.18
N TRP A 125 -3.85 7.63 5.31
CA TRP A 125 -3.01 7.99 6.46
C TRP A 125 -2.22 6.80 7.02
N TRP A 126 -2.68 5.57 6.78
CA TRP A 126 -2.03 4.32 7.18
C TRP A 126 -1.07 3.74 6.14
N ALA A 127 -0.87 4.40 4.98
CA ALA A 127 -0.04 3.86 3.91
C ALA A 127 1.42 3.63 4.32
N TRP A 128 1.92 4.39 5.31
CA TRP A 128 3.26 4.22 5.87
C TRP A 128 3.43 2.93 6.71
N LEU A 129 2.32 2.30 7.11
CA LEU A 129 2.33 0.99 7.77
C LEU A 129 2.44 -0.16 6.76
N MET A 130 2.32 0.10 5.46
CA MET A 130 2.50 -0.96 4.47
C MET A 130 3.99 -1.35 4.38
N PRO A 131 4.32 -2.64 4.29
CA PRO A 131 5.71 -3.07 4.09
C PRO A 131 6.22 -2.59 2.73
N GLU A 132 7.53 -2.47 2.53
CA GLU A 132 8.10 -1.99 1.26
C GLU A 132 7.95 -2.99 0.11
N GLY A 133 7.96 -4.30 0.41
CA GLY A 133 7.79 -5.37 -0.58
C GLY A 133 6.32 -5.58 -0.97
N PRO A 134 5.59 -6.46 -0.28
CA PRO A 134 4.24 -6.84 -0.69
C PRO A 134 3.29 -5.64 -0.62
N LEU A 135 2.55 -5.42 -1.71
CA LEU A 135 1.48 -4.44 -1.71
C LEU A 135 0.25 -5.09 -1.08
N VAL A 136 0.10 -4.93 0.23
CA VAL A 136 -1.01 -5.48 1.01
C VAL A 136 -1.61 -4.40 1.89
N ALA A 137 -2.94 -4.25 1.84
CA ALA A 137 -3.65 -3.35 2.73
C ALA A 137 -3.82 -4.02 4.09
N PRO A 138 -3.73 -3.26 5.19
CA PRO A 138 -4.11 -3.79 6.49
C PRO A 138 -5.59 -4.19 6.51
N LEU A 139 -5.94 -5.14 7.38
CA LEU A 139 -7.28 -5.34 7.90
C LEU A 139 -7.64 -4.24 8.91
N ALA A 140 -6.66 -3.81 9.70
CA ALA A 140 -6.77 -2.72 10.64
C ALA A 140 -5.43 -1.99 10.78
N ALA A 141 -5.47 -0.71 11.07
CA ALA A 141 -4.30 0.12 11.28
C ALA A 141 -4.54 1.03 12.48
N TYR A 142 -3.51 1.29 13.28
CA TYR A 142 -3.56 2.13 14.47
C TYR A 142 -2.38 3.10 14.43
N ASP A 143 -2.63 4.42 14.48
CA ASP A 143 -1.60 5.47 14.59
C ASP A 143 -1.49 5.92 16.06
N ILE A 144 -0.71 5.21 16.86
CA ILE A 144 -0.61 5.49 18.30
C ILE A 144 -0.03 6.89 18.57
N ALA A 145 0.83 7.39 17.67
CA ALA A 145 1.42 8.72 17.78
C ALA A 145 0.40 9.86 17.57
N ARG A 146 -0.60 9.67 16.71
CA ARG A 146 -1.62 10.71 16.39
C ARG A 146 -2.99 10.44 17.01
N GLY A 147 -3.21 9.28 17.63
CA GLY A 147 -4.46 8.86 18.27
C GLY A 147 -5.05 7.59 17.66
N LEU A 148 -5.92 6.89 18.39
CA LEU A 148 -6.50 5.63 17.91
C LEU A 148 -7.48 5.86 16.76
N PHE A 149 -7.05 5.55 15.55
CA PHE A 149 -7.90 5.48 14.37
C PHE A 149 -8.14 4.02 14.03
N HIS A 150 -9.36 3.67 13.66
CA HIS A 150 -9.72 2.34 13.19
C HIS A 150 -10.58 2.47 11.94
N ASN A 151 -10.23 1.69 10.92
CA ASN A 151 -11.13 1.25 9.86
C ASN A 151 -12.04 2.34 9.24
N GLY A 152 -11.45 3.45 8.78
CA GLY A 152 -12.18 4.52 8.09
C GLY A 152 -13.22 5.26 8.93
N THR A 153 -13.32 4.96 10.23
CA THR A 153 -14.20 5.64 11.19
C THR A 153 -13.45 6.72 11.97
N ALA A 154 -14.20 7.66 12.55
CA ALA A 154 -13.66 8.68 13.43
C ALA A 154 -12.84 8.08 14.58
N GLN A 155 -11.94 8.88 15.16
CA GLN A 155 -11.10 8.54 16.30
C GLN A 155 -11.85 7.67 17.33
N ILE A 156 -11.39 6.43 17.54
CA ILE A 156 -12.01 5.47 18.47
C ILE A 156 -11.75 5.85 19.93
N GLY A 157 -10.75 6.69 20.20
CA GLY A 157 -10.51 7.24 21.54
C GLY A 157 -9.40 8.29 21.57
N GLN A 158 -9.41 9.11 22.62
CA GLN A 158 -8.31 10.03 22.91
C GLN A 158 -7.07 9.27 23.37
N THR A 159 -5.90 9.75 22.95
CA THR A 159 -4.57 9.24 23.34
C THR A 159 -4.39 9.10 24.86
N ALA A 160 -5.15 9.88 25.65
CA ALA A 160 -5.14 9.83 27.12
C ALA A 160 -5.64 8.49 27.72
N ALA A 161 -6.38 7.67 26.98
CA ALA A 161 -6.79 6.32 27.42
C ALA A 161 -5.69 5.26 27.24
N ILE A 162 -4.58 5.61 26.57
CA ILE A 162 -3.46 4.70 26.21
C ILE A 162 -2.29 4.85 27.20
N GLY A 163 -2.24 5.96 27.94
CA GLY A 163 -1.17 6.27 28.90
C GLY A 163 -1.28 5.56 30.25
N ASP A 164 -2.36 4.80 30.47
CA ASP A 164 -2.49 3.94 31.65
C ASP A 164 -1.82 2.58 31.32
N PRO A 165 -0.90 2.04 32.14
CA PRO A 165 -0.40 0.67 31.98
C PRO A 165 -1.51 -0.40 31.96
N LEU A 166 -2.77 -0.02 32.25
CA LEU A 166 -3.98 -0.83 32.19
C LEU A 166 -4.88 -0.54 30.97
N ALA A 167 -4.41 0.20 29.95
CA ALA A 167 -5.21 0.51 28.76
C ALA A 167 -5.80 -0.79 28.15
N PRO A 168 -7.13 -0.94 28.08
CA PRO A 168 -7.77 -2.16 27.63
C PRO A 168 -7.40 -2.39 26.17
N GLY A 169 -6.84 -3.57 25.87
CA GLY A 169 -6.09 -3.73 24.64
C GLY A 169 -6.88 -3.40 23.37
N LEU A 170 -6.13 -2.73 22.51
CA LEU A 170 -6.61 -1.88 21.44
C LEU A 170 -7.01 -2.68 20.19
N ALA A 171 -6.54 -3.92 20.09
CA ALA A 171 -6.95 -4.81 19.04
C ALA A 171 -8.34 -5.38 19.35
N MET A 172 -9.30 -5.11 18.45
CA MET A 172 -10.45 -6.01 18.34
C MET A 172 -9.94 -7.42 18.04
N ALA A 173 -10.74 -8.44 18.37
CA ALA A 173 -10.40 -9.79 17.98
C ALA A 173 -10.33 -9.88 16.44
N HIS A 174 -9.13 -10.18 15.92
CA HIS A 174 -8.88 -10.38 14.49
C HIS A 174 -8.56 -11.84 14.15
N GLY A 175 -8.41 -12.70 15.17
CA GLY A 175 -8.01 -14.09 15.02
C GLY A 175 -6.56 -14.19 14.53
N LEU A 176 -6.26 -15.26 13.78
CA LEU A 176 -4.94 -15.49 13.22
C LEU A 176 -4.60 -14.45 12.14
N CYS A 177 -3.52 -13.69 12.35
CA CYS A 177 -3.13 -12.59 11.47
C CYS A 177 -1.61 -12.33 11.50
N ASP A 178 -1.12 -11.50 10.58
CA ASP A 178 0.23 -10.95 10.68
C ASP A 178 0.16 -9.52 11.24
N VAL A 179 1.12 -9.15 12.09
CA VAL A 179 1.17 -7.84 12.74
C VAL A 179 2.49 -7.14 12.43
N ARG A 180 2.40 -5.92 11.94
CA ARG A 180 3.55 -5.03 11.75
C ARG A 180 3.49 -3.91 12.79
N ILE A 181 4.55 -3.77 13.57
CA ILE A 181 4.69 -2.76 14.62
C ILE A 181 5.79 -1.81 14.19
N VAL A 182 5.50 -0.51 14.17
CA VAL A 182 6.47 0.53 13.85
C VAL A 182 6.72 1.36 15.10
N PHE A 183 8.00 1.47 15.47
CA PHE A 183 8.45 2.19 16.65
C PHE A 183 8.77 3.65 16.32
N ALA A 184 8.77 4.50 17.35
CA ALA A 184 9.07 5.93 17.25
C ALA A 184 10.48 6.23 16.71
N ASN A 185 11.42 5.30 16.92
CA ASN A 185 12.77 5.37 16.35
C ASN A 185 12.85 4.89 14.88
N GLY A 186 11.73 4.55 14.25
CA GLY A 186 11.66 4.03 12.88
C GLY A 186 11.93 2.53 12.73
N THR A 187 12.27 1.83 13.82
CA THR A 187 12.43 0.37 13.80
C THR A 187 11.09 -0.29 13.49
N VAL A 188 11.13 -1.43 12.82
CA VAL A 188 9.94 -2.22 12.51
C VAL A 188 10.10 -3.63 13.04
N SER A 189 9.09 -4.10 13.78
CA SER A 189 8.95 -5.51 14.12
C SER A 189 7.77 -6.10 13.34
N THR A 190 7.91 -7.35 12.88
CA THR A 190 6.82 -8.08 12.22
C THR A 190 6.63 -9.41 12.93
N LEU A 191 5.40 -9.65 13.39
CA LEU A 191 4.97 -10.88 14.01
C LEU A 191 4.07 -11.61 13.00
N PHE A 192 4.35 -12.89 12.76
CA PHE A 192 3.61 -13.68 11.78
C PHE A 192 2.69 -14.67 12.50
N ALA A 193 1.50 -14.91 11.93
CA ALA A 193 0.54 -15.88 12.46
C ALA A 193 0.27 -15.73 13.97
N VAL A 194 0.04 -14.49 14.42
CA VAL A 194 -0.34 -14.18 15.79
C VAL A 194 -1.85 -14.30 15.92
N ASP A 195 -2.32 -15.00 16.97
CA ASP A 195 -3.73 -15.00 17.33
C ASP A 195 -4.06 -13.74 18.15
N LEU A 196 -4.78 -12.80 17.52
CA LEU A 196 -5.21 -11.56 18.15
C LEU A 196 -6.58 -11.72 18.79
N SER A 197 -6.58 -11.97 20.10
CA SER A 197 -7.77 -11.85 20.94
C SER A 197 -8.09 -10.38 21.24
N ALA A 198 -9.35 -10.11 21.60
CA ALA A 198 -9.71 -8.79 22.13
C ALA A 198 -8.80 -8.44 23.31
N GLY A 199 -8.27 -7.23 23.33
CA GLY A 199 -7.35 -6.83 24.40
C GLY A 199 -5.88 -7.16 24.15
N TRP A 200 -5.52 -7.67 22.96
CA TRP A 200 -4.12 -7.98 22.67
C TRP A 200 -3.22 -6.73 22.61
N TRP A 201 -1.97 -6.91 23.09
CA TRP A 201 -0.90 -5.93 23.03
C TRP A 201 0.46 -6.62 22.84
N PRO A 202 1.43 -6.03 22.10
CA PRO A 202 2.77 -6.60 21.98
C PRO A 202 3.54 -6.54 23.31
N GLU A 203 3.95 -7.69 23.83
CA GLU A 203 4.61 -7.84 25.15
C GLU A 203 5.98 -7.13 25.25
N ALA A 204 6.67 -6.93 24.12
CA ALA A 204 8.07 -6.48 24.10
C ALA A 204 8.27 -4.96 23.99
N ALA A 205 7.21 -4.16 24.06
CA ALA A 205 7.25 -2.74 23.73
C ALA A 205 6.56 -1.89 24.79
N SER A 206 7.27 -0.87 25.30
CA SER A 206 6.60 0.18 26.06
C SER A 206 5.65 0.93 25.12
N TYR A 207 4.47 1.29 25.60
CA TYR A 207 3.47 2.04 24.82
C TYR A 207 4.05 3.32 24.22
N ALA A 208 4.97 3.98 24.92
CA ALA A 208 5.60 5.23 24.48
C ALA A 208 6.49 5.05 23.25
N ASP A 209 6.95 3.83 22.99
CA ASP A 209 7.89 3.56 21.89
C ASP A 209 7.20 3.15 20.59
N ILE A 210 5.89 2.87 20.60
CA ILE A 210 5.16 2.44 19.39
C ILE A 210 4.53 3.64 18.71
N SER A 211 4.87 3.87 17.44
CA SER A 211 4.21 4.86 16.59
C SER A 211 2.97 4.33 15.90
N GLY A 212 2.95 3.05 15.51
CA GLY A 212 1.75 2.46 14.93
C GLY A 212 1.80 0.97 14.74
N ILE A 213 0.62 0.39 14.52
CA ILE A 213 0.40 -1.05 14.35
C ILE A 213 -0.46 -1.27 13.12
N GLY A 214 -0.01 -2.11 12.20
CA GLY A 214 -0.80 -2.63 11.09
C GLY A 214 -1.11 -4.11 11.31
N ILE A 215 -2.37 -4.50 11.16
CA ILE A 215 -2.84 -5.89 11.22
C ILE A 215 -3.19 -6.32 9.80
N PHE A 216 -2.70 -7.47 9.36
CA PHE A 216 -2.85 -7.99 8.00
C PHE A 216 -3.40 -9.42 8.03
N GLU A 217 -3.98 -9.89 6.93
CA GLU A 217 -4.36 -11.30 6.82
C GLU A 217 -3.14 -12.20 7.07
N ALA A 218 -3.36 -13.35 7.71
CA ALA A 218 -2.27 -14.29 7.99
C ALA A 218 -1.53 -14.70 6.70
N GLY A 219 -0.21 -14.58 6.70
CA GLY A 219 0.66 -14.84 5.54
C GLY A 219 0.71 -13.70 4.50
N ALA A 220 -0.03 -12.60 4.69
CA ALA A 220 -0.02 -11.48 3.76
C ALA A 220 1.32 -10.73 3.74
N LEU A 221 2.04 -10.71 4.86
CA LEU A 221 3.36 -10.09 4.95
C LEU A 221 4.48 -11.01 4.41
N GLY A 222 4.13 -12.19 3.91
CA GLY A 222 5.05 -13.23 3.48
C GLY A 222 5.36 -14.21 4.61
N ALA A 223 6.12 -15.27 4.30
CA ALA A 223 6.75 -16.05 5.36
C ALA A 223 7.75 -15.14 6.08
N ALA A 224 7.96 -15.35 7.39
CA ALA A 224 9.15 -14.82 8.04
C ALA A 224 10.34 -15.13 7.14
N PRO A 225 11.20 -14.14 6.80
CA PRO A 225 12.46 -14.50 6.16
C PRO A 225 13.07 -15.61 7.00
N PRO A 226 13.61 -16.69 6.40
CA PRO A 226 14.38 -17.66 7.19
C PRO A 226 15.37 -16.87 8.06
N PRO A 227 15.68 -17.29 9.29
CA PRO A 227 16.57 -16.56 10.20
C PRO A 227 18.00 -16.47 9.63
N SER A 228 18.18 -15.58 8.66
CA SER A 228 19.35 -15.33 7.83
C SER A 228 18.82 -14.32 6.79
N TYR A 229 19.15 -13.04 6.76
CA TYR A 229 20.41 -12.34 6.93
C TYR A 229 20.04 -10.89 7.27
N ALA A 230 20.57 -10.31 8.34
CA ALA A 230 20.48 -8.87 8.54
C ALA A 230 21.46 -8.20 7.55
N VAL A 231 20.95 -7.64 6.46
CA VAL A 231 21.77 -6.76 5.61
C VAL A 231 21.78 -5.39 6.27
N LEU A 232 22.79 -5.16 7.12
CA LEU A 232 23.10 -3.86 7.66
C LEU A 232 24.16 -3.23 6.76
N THR A 233 23.77 -2.30 5.89
CA THR A 233 24.75 -1.51 5.12
C THR A 233 25.21 -0.34 5.98
N ILE A 234 26.32 -0.52 6.69
CA ILE A 234 27.11 0.57 7.30
C ILE A 234 28.58 0.28 6.98
N GLY A 235 29.31 1.30 6.51
CA GLY A 235 30.65 1.18 5.91
C GLY A 235 31.68 0.35 6.68
N ASP A 236 32.65 -0.17 5.92
CA ASP A 236 33.90 -0.85 6.31
C ASP A 236 33.88 -1.75 7.56
N ALA A 237 32.76 -2.40 7.87
CA ALA A 237 32.67 -3.35 8.96
C ALA A 237 32.43 -4.78 8.45
N VAL A 238 33.23 -5.71 9.01
CA VAL A 238 33.18 -7.16 8.75
C VAL A 238 31.81 -7.73 9.12
N VAL A 239 31.20 -8.46 8.18
CA VAL A 239 29.95 -9.18 8.40
C VAL A 239 30.27 -10.54 9.02
N VAL A 240 29.73 -10.80 10.21
CA VAL A 240 29.80 -12.11 10.87
C VAL A 240 28.41 -12.72 10.86
N ASN A 241 28.26 -13.94 10.33
CA ASN A 241 26.99 -14.65 10.39
C ASN A 241 26.73 -15.22 11.80
N ALA A 242 25.49 -15.62 12.09
CA ALA A 242 25.11 -16.25 13.37
C ALA A 242 25.81 -17.61 13.64
N ALA A 243 26.53 -18.16 12.66
CA ALA A 243 27.36 -19.37 12.80
C ALA A 243 28.83 -19.06 13.11
N GLY A 244 29.20 -17.79 13.34
CA GLY A 244 30.56 -17.39 13.71
C GLY A 244 31.57 -17.40 12.56
N ALA A 245 31.13 -17.54 11.30
CA ALA A 245 32.02 -17.45 10.15
C ALA A 245 32.11 -16.01 9.67
N ALA A 246 33.31 -15.43 9.72
CA ALA A 246 33.63 -14.14 9.12
C ALA A 246 34.08 -14.34 7.66
N TYR A 247 33.54 -13.54 6.74
CA TYR A 247 34.02 -13.46 5.37
C TYR A 247 34.47 -12.04 5.09
N VAL A 248 35.69 -11.90 4.58
CA VAL A 248 36.21 -10.62 4.06
C VAL A 248 35.81 -10.54 2.59
N LEU A 249 35.05 -9.51 2.23
CA LEU A 249 34.83 -9.17 0.82
C LEU A 249 36.11 -8.51 0.30
N GLU A 250 36.91 -9.25 -0.46
CA GLU A 250 37.95 -8.63 -1.29
C GLU A 250 37.26 -7.80 -2.38
N GLN A 251 37.50 -6.49 -2.38
CA GLN A 251 37.08 -5.60 -3.45
C GLN A 251 37.83 -5.97 -4.74
N ALA A 252 37.09 -6.17 -5.83
CA ALA A 252 37.61 -6.32 -7.18
C ALA A 252 37.71 -4.96 -7.88
#